data_AF-A0A2E4HGZ1-F1
#
_entry.id   AF-A0A2E4HGZ1-F1
#
_cell.length_a   1.000
_cell.length_b   1.000
_cell.length_c   1.000
_cell.angle_alpha   90.00
_cell.angle_beta   90.00
_cell.angle_gamma   90.00
#
_symmetry.space_group_name_H-M   'P 1'
#
loop_
_entity.id
_entity.type
_entity.pdbx_description
1 polymer ?
#
loop_
_entity_poly.entity_id
_entity_poly.type
_entity_poly.pdbx_seq_one_letter_code
_entity_poly.pdbx_strand_id
1 'polypeptide(L)'
;MKNKIITLGVAALLLSLNNSCKNTEATSSAQPIENSEMTANKDGSSATTSAEDENMIEGTIVLSEVEGDCACTIKTKDGRTFDPVNLDQSLQKDGMKIKFSFTGLRMPNRCTTANPIRIETVTPM
;
A
#
# COMPACT_ATOMS: atom_id res chain seq x y z
N MET A 1 -63.40 -3.10 -7.48
CA MET A 1 -63.92 -2.86 -8.84
C MET A 1 -62.74 -2.56 -9.75
N LYS A 2 -62.62 -3.34 -10.84
CA LYS A 2 -62.09 -3.04 -12.20
C LYS A 2 -61.35 -1.69 -12.36
N ASN A 3 -60.21 -1.49 -13.00
CA ASN A 3 -59.38 -2.15 -14.03
C ASN A 3 -58.22 -1.12 -14.27
N LYS A 4 -56.99 -1.38 -14.75
CA LYS A 4 -56.56 -2.01 -16.00
C LYS A 4 -55.02 -2.03 -16.01
N ILE A 5 -54.47 -3.11 -16.58
CA ILE A 5 -53.04 -3.37 -16.84
C ILE A 5 -52.64 -2.70 -18.18
N ILE A 6 -51.33 -2.60 -18.42
CA ILE A 6 -50.60 -2.70 -19.72
C ILE A 6 -49.86 -1.41 -20.10
N THR A 7 -48.52 -1.45 -20.03
CA THR A 7 -47.69 -1.06 -21.18
C THR A 7 -46.38 -1.87 -21.17
N LEU A 8 -46.24 -2.71 -22.21
CA LEU A 8 -45.01 -3.37 -22.63
C LEU A 8 -44.02 -2.33 -23.17
N GLY A 9 -42.75 -2.45 -22.79
CA GLY A 9 -41.66 -1.69 -23.38
C GLY A 9 -40.35 -2.48 -23.28
N VAL A 10 -40.29 -3.60 -24.00
CA VAL A 10 -39.05 -4.36 -24.20
C VAL A 10 -38.19 -3.56 -25.17
N ALA A 11 -37.08 -3.00 -24.67
CA ALA A 11 -35.97 -2.57 -25.51
C ALA A 11 -34.70 -3.24 -24.97
N ALA A 12 -34.55 -4.51 -25.32
CA ALA A 12 -33.29 -5.22 -25.24
C ALA A 12 -32.37 -4.63 -26.32
N LEU A 13 -31.36 -3.86 -25.92
CA LEU A 13 -30.23 -3.54 -26.79
C LEU A 13 -28.99 -4.25 -26.25
N LEU A 14 -28.85 -5.50 -26.68
CA LEU A 14 -27.63 -6.29 -26.59
C LEU A 14 -26.68 -5.83 -27.69
N LEU A 15 -25.52 -5.31 -27.29
CA LEU A 15 -24.33 -5.23 -28.13
C LEU A 15 -23.16 -5.81 -27.33
N SER A 16 -22.94 -7.10 -27.53
CA SER A 16 -21.73 -7.83 -27.16
C SER A 16 -20.80 -7.94 -28.37
N LEU A 17 -19.48 -7.83 -28.14
CA LEU A 17 -18.35 -8.48 -28.84
C LEU A 17 -17.06 -7.83 -28.27
N ASN A 18 -16.40 -8.43 -27.29
CA ASN A 18 -15.34 -9.46 -27.40
C ASN A 18 -13.98 -8.91 -27.88
N ASN A 19 -13.11 -8.59 -26.92
CA ASN A 19 -11.66 -8.75 -27.09
C ASN A 19 -11.19 -9.88 -26.16
N SER A 20 -10.77 -10.98 -26.78
CA SER A 20 -10.10 -12.11 -26.13
C SER A 20 -8.77 -12.34 -26.85
N CYS A 21 -7.68 -12.42 -26.09
CA CYS A 21 -6.54 -13.34 -26.19
C CYS A 21 -5.50 -12.88 -25.17
N LYS A 22 -5.36 -13.55 -24.01
CA LYS A 22 -4.68 -14.84 -23.71
C LYS A 22 -3.18 -14.66 -23.44
N ASN A 23 -2.77 -15.20 -22.29
CA ASN A 23 -1.54 -15.95 -21.94
C ASN A 23 -1.78 -16.44 -20.49
N THR A 24 -2.41 -17.61 -20.26
CA THR A 24 -1.81 -18.94 -20.01
C THR A 24 -0.81 -18.93 -18.84
N GLU A 25 -1.30 -19.11 -17.61
CA GLU A 25 -1.39 -20.35 -16.80
C GLU A 25 -0.06 -20.78 -16.13
N ALA A 26 -0.07 -20.73 -14.79
CA ALA A 26 0.44 -21.81 -13.97
C ALA A 26 -0.39 -21.88 -12.68
N THR A 27 -0.78 -23.10 -12.35
CA THR A 27 -1.87 -23.52 -11.49
C THR A 27 -1.31 -24.20 -10.24
N SER A 28 -2.01 -24.01 -9.11
CA SER A 28 -2.16 -24.92 -7.96
C SER A 28 -0.94 -25.25 -7.08
N SER A 29 -1.03 -25.03 -5.77
CA SER A 29 -1.63 -26.00 -4.84
C SER A 29 -1.61 -25.52 -3.38
N ALA A 30 -2.50 -26.08 -2.58
CA ALA A 30 -2.87 -25.67 -1.23
C ALA A 30 -2.13 -26.47 -0.12
N GLN A 31 -1.67 -25.74 0.92
CA GLN A 31 -1.57 -26.05 2.38
C GLN A 31 -0.72 -27.24 2.90
N PRO A 32 -0.41 -27.34 4.22
CA PRO A 32 0.06 -26.39 5.26
C PRO A 32 1.39 -26.90 5.92
N ILE A 33 1.95 -26.22 6.95
CA ILE A 33 2.52 -26.81 8.21
C ILE A 33 3.18 -25.73 9.10
N GLU A 34 2.95 -25.93 10.41
CA GLU A 34 3.43 -25.31 11.64
C GLU A 34 4.93 -24.98 11.81
N ASN A 35 5.15 -23.95 12.63
CA ASN A 35 6.24 -23.66 13.56
C ASN A 35 7.59 -24.39 13.41
N SER A 36 8.66 -23.58 13.31
CA SER A 36 9.83 -23.75 14.18
C SER A 36 10.59 -22.44 14.34
N GLU A 37 10.66 -22.04 15.59
CA GLU A 37 11.62 -21.11 16.19
C GLU A 37 13.06 -21.44 15.77
N MET A 38 13.83 -20.43 15.36
CA MET A 38 15.29 -20.51 15.30
C MET A 38 15.85 -19.09 15.49
N THR A 39 16.12 -18.79 16.77
CA THR A 39 17.30 -18.10 17.30
C THR A 39 17.97 -16.99 16.48
N ALA A 40 17.92 -15.80 17.06
CA ALA A 40 19.05 -14.90 17.33
C ALA A 40 20.31 -15.07 16.45
N ASN A 41 20.50 -14.12 15.54
CA ASN A 41 21.84 -13.70 15.14
C ASN A 41 22.05 -12.24 15.56
N LYS A 42 22.83 -12.13 16.62
CA LYS A 42 23.53 -10.96 17.11
C LYS A 42 24.72 -10.74 16.18
N ASP A 43 24.78 -9.61 15.50
CA ASP A 43 25.97 -8.74 15.47
C ASP A 43 25.79 -7.60 14.46
N GLY A 44 25.96 -6.39 14.98
CA GLY A 44 27.09 -5.58 14.54
C GLY A 44 26.96 -4.80 13.24
N SER A 45 27.12 -3.49 13.40
CA SER A 45 27.56 -2.54 12.38
C SER A 45 26.45 -2.10 11.41
N SER A 46 26.30 -0.83 11.09
CA SER A 46 27.29 0.24 11.05
C SER A 46 26.58 1.57 11.15
N ALA A 47 27.23 2.50 11.84
CA ALA A 47 26.95 3.92 11.78
C ALA A 47 26.74 4.40 10.34
N THR A 48 25.82 5.33 10.14
CA THR A 48 26.02 6.39 9.16
C THR A 48 25.35 7.65 9.68
N THR A 49 26.10 8.39 10.50
CA THR A 49 26.08 9.86 10.47
C THR A 49 26.09 10.29 9.01
N SER A 50 24.94 10.72 8.49
CA SER A 50 24.80 11.14 7.11
C SER A 50 24.56 12.64 7.14
N ALA A 51 25.41 13.36 6.41
CA ALA A 51 25.29 14.78 6.15
C ALA A 51 23.83 15.16 5.88
N GLU A 52 23.40 16.26 6.47
CA GLU A 52 22.04 16.77 6.37
C GLU A 52 21.75 17.13 4.91
N ASP A 53 21.16 16.19 4.16
CA ASP A 53 20.71 16.42 2.79
C ASP A 53 19.57 17.45 2.85
N GLU A 54 19.78 18.62 2.24
CA GLU A 54 18.85 19.76 2.19
C GLU A 54 17.47 19.44 1.56
N ASN A 55 17.24 18.19 1.14
CA ASN A 55 16.03 17.73 0.45
C ASN A 55 15.24 16.66 1.24
N MET A 56 15.56 16.41 2.51
CA MET A 56 14.77 15.50 3.35
C MET A 56 13.49 16.18 3.87
N ILE A 57 12.40 15.43 3.87
CA ILE A 57 11.08 15.89 4.33
C ILE A 57 10.79 15.29 5.71
N GLU A 58 10.19 16.07 6.60
CA GLU A 58 9.71 15.58 7.89
C GLU A 58 8.33 14.93 7.76
N GLY A 59 8.19 13.75 8.35
CA GLY A 59 6.92 13.02 8.41
C GLY A 59 6.70 12.34 9.76
N THR A 60 5.44 12.01 10.02
CA THR A 60 5.03 11.16 11.14
C THR A 60 4.46 9.87 10.60
N ILE A 61 4.95 8.75 11.13
CA ILE A 61 4.41 7.43 10.81
C ILE A 61 3.05 7.28 11.48
N VAL A 62 2.07 6.83 10.70
CA VAL A 62 0.72 6.56 11.17
C VAL A 62 0.35 5.14 10.76
N LEU A 63 -0.04 4.34 11.74
CA LEU A 63 -0.53 2.98 11.54
C LEU A 63 -2.06 2.98 11.57
N SER A 64 -2.67 2.10 10.77
CA SER A 64 -4.12 1.91 10.75
C SER A 64 -4.44 0.42 10.85
N GLU A 65 -5.39 0.10 11.72
CA GLU A 65 -5.96 -1.25 11.87
C GLU A 65 -7.32 -1.37 11.16
N VAL A 66 -7.79 -0.30 10.53
CA VAL A 66 -9.07 -0.28 9.84
C VAL A 66 -8.97 -1.09 8.55
N GLU A 67 -9.87 -2.07 8.39
CA GLU A 67 -9.94 -2.88 7.17
C GLU A 67 -10.13 -1.99 5.93
N GLY A 68 -9.26 -2.17 4.94
CA GLY A 68 -9.27 -1.39 3.70
C GLY A 68 -8.54 -0.05 3.74
N ASP A 69 -7.99 0.36 4.90
CA ASP A 69 -7.10 1.51 5.02
C ASP A 69 -5.62 1.13 4.80
N CYS A 70 -4.77 2.14 4.62
CA CYS A 70 -3.33 1.94 4.53
C CYS A 70 -2.77 1.52 5.89
N ALA A 71 -2.24 0.29 6.00
CA ALA A 71 -1.71 -0.24 7.26
C ALA A 71 -0.58 0.63 7.86
N CYS A 72 0.25 1.24 7.00
CA CYS A 72 1.32 2.15 7.42
C CYS A 72 1.42 3.30 6.42
N THR A 73 1.42 4.53 6.93
CA THR A 73 1.59 5.74 6.12
C THR A 73 2.57 6.70 6.77
N ILE A 74 3.10 7.62 5.97
CA ILE A 74 3.87 8.76 6.44
C ILE A 74 3.07 10.03 6.13
N LYS A 75 2.64 10.75 7.17
CA LYS A 75 1.95 12.03 7.06
C LYS A 75 2.93 13.18 7.25
N THR A 76 2.99 14.06 6.27
CA THR A 76 3.84 15.25 6.31
C THR A 76 3.06 16.46 6.83
N LYS A 77 3.77 17.49 7.29
CA LYS A 77 3.15 18.72 7.82
C LYS A 77 2.32 19.49 6.77
N ASP A 78 2.65 19.32 5.49
CA ASP A 78 1.94 19.92 4.35
C ASP A 78 0.68 19.13 3.93
N GLY A 79 0.32 18.07 4.66
CA GLY A 79 -0.90 17.29 4.44
C GLY A 79 -0.79 16.17 3.41
N ARG A 80 0.39 15.95 2.81
CA ARG A 80 0.61 14.77 1.95
C ARG A 80 0.66 13.50 2.80
N THR A 81 0.14 12.42 2.23
CA THR A 81 0.15 11.08 2.83
C THR A 81 0.80 10.11 1.85
N PHE A 82 1.82 9.40 2.33
CA PHE A 82 2.60 8.47 1.55
C PHE A 82 2.48 7.05 2.07
N ASP A 83 2.48 6.08 1.16
CA ASP A 83 2.45 4.64 1.42
C ASP A 83 3.83 4.06 1.09
N PRO A 84 4.73 3.90 2.07
CA PRO A 84 6.08 3.41 1.81
C PRO A 84 6.08 1.89 1.55
N VAL A 85 6.66 1.47 0.43
CA VAL A 85 6.73 0.04 0.06
C VAL A 85 7.88 -0.70 0.74
N ASN A 86 8.87 0.01 1.28
CA ASN A 86 10.12 -0.53 1.82
C ASN A 86 10.51 0.09 3.19
N LEU A 87 9.54 0.52 4.00
CA LEU A 87 9.84 1.05 5.34
C LEU A 87 10.23 -0.09 6.29
N ASP A 88 11.38 0.06 6.95
CA ASP A 88 11.87 -0.89 7.94
C ASP A 88 10.86 -1.08 9.09
N GLN A 89 10.63 -2.33 9.49
CA GLN A 89 9.67 -2.68 10.53
C GLN A 89 10.00 -2.05 11.89
N SER A 90 11.28 -1.81 12.19
CA SER A 90 11.72 -1.11 13.41
C SER A 90 11.22 0.34 13.49
N LEU A 91 10.93 0.94 12.33
CA LEU A 91 10.39 2.29 12.21
C LEU A 91 8.86 2.31 12.20
N GLN A 92 8.20 1.20 11.89
CA GLN A 92 6.73 1.08 11.85
C GLN A 92 6.11 1.14 13.26
N LYS A 93 6.23 2.29 13.92
CA LYS A 93 5.60 2.61 15.20
C LYS A 93 4.75 3.85 15.00
N ASP A 94 3.50 3.74 15.42
CA ASP A 94 2.57 4.86 15.33
C ASP A 94 3.11 6.09 16.09
N GLY A 95 3.01 7.25 15.46
CA GLY A 95 3.52 8.52 15.99
C GLY A 95 5.03 8.75 15.85
N MET A 96 5.81 7.81 15.29
CA MET A 96 7.25 8.00 15.09
C MET A 96 7.53 9.14 14.11
N LYS A 97 8.37 10.08 14.52
CA LYS A 97 8.84 11.17 13.66
C LYS A 97 10.09 10.74 12.90
N ILE A 98 10.13 11.04 11.61
CA ILE A 98 11.25 10.73 10.74
C ILE A 98 11.55 11.92 9.82
N LYS A 99 12.81 12.06 9.42
CA LYS A 99 13.20 12.76 8.18
C LYS A 99 13.45 11.71 7.11
N PHE A 100 12.96 11.93 5.90
CA PHE A 100 13.13 10.97 4.82
C PHE A 100 13.19 11.63 3.44
N SER A 101 13.85 10.96 2.50
CA SER A 101 13.80 11.24 1.07
C SER A 101 13.15 10.05 0.35
N PHE A 102 12.53 10.29 -0.80
CA PHE A 102 11.78 9.26 -1.49
C PHE A 102 11.69 9.48 -3.00
N THR A 103 11.40 8.38 -3.71
CA THR A 103 10.97 8.39 -5.11
C THR A 103 9.50 7.98 -5.20
N GLY A 104 8.69 8.74 -5.93
CA GLY A 104 7.29 8.39 -6.20
C GLY A 104 7.18 7.19 -7.15
N LEU A 105 6.32 6.22 -6.83
CA LEU A 105 6.12 5.04 -7.65
C LEU A 105 4.96 5.25 -8.63
N ARG A 106 5.09 4.71 -9.85
CA ARG A 106 4.06 4.72 -10.90
C ARG A 106 3.12 3.51 -10.81
N MET A 107 2.94 2.97 -9.61
CA MET A 107 2.08 1.81 -9.37
C MET A 107 0.69 2.27 -8.91
N PRO A 108 -0.37 1.46 -9.11
CA PRO A 108 -1.66 1.76 -8.49
C PRO A 108 -1.50 1.82 -6.97
N ASN A 109 -2.26 2.71 -6.33
CA ASN A 109 -2.24 2.83 -4.88
C ASN A 109 -2.68 1.51 -4.24
N ARG A 110 -1.97 1.07 -3.20
CA ARG A 110 -2.34 -0.14 -2.43
C ARG A 110 -3.53 0.10 -1.50
N CYS A 111 -3.86 1.36 -1.29
CA CYS A 111 -4.92 1.83 -0.41
C CYS A 111 -5.50 3.15 -0.95
N THR A 112 -6.61 3.62 -0.39
CA THR A 112 -7.38 4.74 -0.93
C THR A 112 -6.85 6.11 -0.53
N THR A 113 -6.03 6.20 0.52
CA THR A 113 -5.69 7.46 1.21
C THR A 113 -4.24 7.93 1.02
N ALA A 114 -3.38 7.15 0.37
CA ALA A 114 -1.95 7.44 0.29
C ALA A 114 -1.32 7.07 -1.07
N ASN A 115 -0.28 7.82 -1.45
CA ASN A 115 0.46 7.59 -2.69
C ASN A 115 1.67 6.67 -2.45
N PRO A 116 1.91 5.65 -3.28
CA PRO A 116 3.00 4.71 -3.09
C PRO A 116 4.36 5.36 -3.35
N ILE A 117 5.30 5.16 -2.43
CA ILE A 117 6.67 5.67 -2.51
C ILE A 117 7.70 4.59 -2.16
N ARG A 118 8.92 4.76 -2.65
CA ARG A 118 10.11 4.07 -2.16
C ARG A 118 10.93 5.05 -1.34
N ILE A 119 11.25 4.68 -0.10
CA ILE A 119 12.17 5.42 0.77
C ILE A 119 13.59 5.21 0.25
N GLU A 120 14.31 6.30 0.02
CA GLU A 120 15.72 6.29 -0.38
C GLU A 120 16.64 6.49 0.82
N THR A 121 16.27 7.40 1.73
CA THR A 121 17.00 7.66 2.97
C THR A 121 16.00 7.99 4.06
N VAL A 122 16.24 7.50 5.28
CA VAL A 122 15.39 7.76 6.44
C VAL A 122 16.22 7.89 7.71
N THR A 123 15.84 8.84 8.56
CA THR A 123 16.47 9.10 9.85
C THR A 123 15.39 9.33 10.90
N PRO A 124 15.35 8.55 11.99
CA PRO A 124 14.47 8.80 13.14
C PRO A 124 14.76 10.14 13.79
N MET A 125 13.73 10.82 14.30
CA MET A 125 13.83 12.10 15.01
C MET A 125 13.43 12.00 16.48
#